data_AF-A0A7K2D6X5-F1
#
_entry.id   AF-A0A7K2D6X5-F1
#
_cell.length_a   1.000
_cell.length_b   1.000
_cell.length_c   1.000
_cell.angle_alpha   90.00
_cell.angle_beta   90.00
_cell.angle_gamma   90.00
#
_symmetry.space_group_name_H-M   'P 1'
#
loop_
_entity.id
_entity.type
_entity.pdbx_description
1 polymer ?
#
loop_
_entity_poly.entity_id
_entity_poly.type
_entity_poly.pdbx_seq_one_letter_code
_entity_poly.pdbx_strand_id
1 'polypeptide(L)'
;AAENGGACRLRFDDTNPEGEDAAYARAIADDIAWLGFEPDGRAVHASDYFERLYGWAEHLVHQGLAYVDDQDAETISATRGDFSTPGVESPCRDRSVEENLSLLRDMRAGRFANGEKVLRAKIDMAHPNMLMRDPVMYRIRHTAHFRTGDAWCIYPTYDWAHGQSDAIEGVTHSLCSLEFDAHRQLYDWFLEHLPLPGDRPRQYEFARLNLTHTVMSKRKLITLVTDGLVDGWDDPRLPTLRGLRRRGYPPEAIREFCAHIGVARVNGVHEIELLESFVRTHLNRVAPRRMAVLRPLEVFITNWPRWDRPVEHRSAVNNPEDPQAGNRLVPFTERLWIERDDFMLDPPRKFYRLAPGREVRLRAGYFLKCNDVDTDSDGEVVRLWCTYDPGTGDGQAPDGRKVRATIHWVSVDHAVDATVALYDRLFTDPVPGADGRDPLESYNSASRELIAGAKLEPELAKTAPGEVVQFERLGYFAHDPGTPMLFHRTVGLRDEWANIQKRRQQGS
;
A
#
# COMPACT_ATOMS: atom_id res chain seq x y z
N ALA A 1 -6.96 8.76 19.27
CA ALA A 1 -7.24 10.19 19.51
C ALA A 1 -8.70 10.52 19.25
N ALA A 2 -9.16 10.45 17.99
CA ALA A 2 -10.56 10.76 17.59
C ALA A 2 -11.63 10.07 18.45
N GLU A 3 -11.50 8.75 18.71
CA GLU A 3 -12.46 7.98 19.52
C GLU A 3 -12.61 8.47 20.97
N ASN A 4 -11.60 9.16 21.51
CA ASN A 4 -11.57 9.65 22.89
C ASN A 4 -11.62 11.18 22.97
N GLY A 5 -11.90 11.88 21.87
CA GLY A 5 -11.88 13.34 21.80
C GLY A 5 -10.52 13.96 22.14
N GLY A 6 -9.42 13.23 21.89
CA GLY A 6 -8.05 13.69 22.10
C GLY A 6 -7.37 14.15 20.81
N ALA A 7 -6.11 14.60 20.94
CA ALA A 7 -5.31 15.07 19.81
C ALA A 7 -4.32 14.01 19.27
N CYS A 8 -4.05 14.02 17.97
CA CYS A 8 -3.00 13.24 17.31
C CYS A 8 -2.11 14.16 16.47
N ARG A 9 -0.81 14.21 16.79
CA ARG A 9 0.14 15.08 16.10
C ARG A 9 0.78 14.37 14.92
N LEU A 10 1.05 15.12 13.86
CA LEU A 10 1.98 14.71 12.81
C LEU A 10 3.35 15.28 13.13
N ARG A 11 4.28 14.39 13.52
CA ARG A 11 5.70 14.70 13.69
C ARG A 11 6.52 14.04 12.59
N PHE A 12 7.38 14.81 11.95
CA PHE A 12 8.48 14.27 11.16
C PHE A 12 9.69 14.08 12.08
N ASP A 13 10.17 12.84 12.22
CA ASP A 13 11.36 12.51 13.00
C ASP A 13 12.62 12.74 12.16
N ASP A 14 12.91 14.02 11.93
CA ASP A 14 14.00 14.49 11.08
C ASP A 14 15.32 14.71 11.81
N THR A 15 15.68 13.73 12.64
CA THR A 15 16.92 13.79 13.42
C THR A 15 18.16 13.48 12.58
N ASN A 16 18.00 12.78 11.46
CA ASN A 16 19.08 12.46 10.54
C ASN A 16 19.17 13.48 9.40
N PRO A 17 20.29 14.21 9.24
CA PRO A 17 20.47 15.16 8.13
C PRO A 17 20.58 14.47 6.76
N GLU A 18 20.84 13.17 6.72
CA GLU A 18 20.94 12.39 5.48
C GLU A 18 19.64 11.63 5.17
N GLY A 19 19.14 11.77 3.95
CA GLY A 19 18.04 10.95 3.44
C GLY A 19 16.63 11.48 3.76
N GLU A 20 16.53 12.68 4.31
CA GLU A 20 15.25 13.37 4.54
C GLU A 20 15.08 14.54 3.57
N ASP A 21 14.00 14.51 2.82
CA ASP A 21 13.63 15.50 1.82
C ASP A 21 12.21 16.00 2.10
N ALA A 22 11.99 17.30 1.92
CA ALA A 22 10.68 17.94 1.93
C ALA A 22 9.66 17.22 1.03
N ALA A 23 10.11 16.56 -0.04
CA ALA A 23 9.27 15.71 -0.88
C ALA A 23 8.60 14.55 -0.10
N TYR A 24 9.34 13.84 0.76
CA TYR A 24 8.79 12.76 1.59
C TYR A 24 7.83 13.30 2.64
N ALA A 25 8.17 14.43 3.28
CA ALA A 25 7.30 15.04 4.28
C ALA A 25 5.93 15.42 3.69
N ARG A 26 5.93 16.03 2.50
CA ARG A 26 4.70 16.33 1.76
C ARG A 26 3.96 15.06 1.37
N ALA A 27 4.67 14.05 0.85
CA ALA A 27 4.05 12.81 0.42
C ALA A 27 3.32 12.09 1.56
N ILE A 28 3.92 12.05 2.77
CA ILE A 28 3.34 11.47 3.98
C ILE A 28 2.11 12.26 4.41
N ALA A 29 2.16 13.59 4.46
CA ALA A 29 1.03 14.42 4.86
C ALA A 29 -0.19 14.21 3.93
N ASP A 30 0.06 14.19 2.63
CA ASP A 30 -0.96 13.90 1.61
C ASP A 30 -1.57 12.48 1.76
N ASP A 31 -0.75 11.48 2.11
CA ASP A 31 -1.21 10.10 2.30
C ASP A 31 -2.09 9.96 3.55
N ILE A 32 -1.73 10.66 4.63
CA ILE A 32 -2.53 10.76 5.86
C ILE A 32 -3.87 11.44 5.56
N ALA A 33 -3.85 12.55 4.83
CA ALA A 33 -5.05 13.27 4.41
C ALA A 33 -5.93 12.41 3.49
N TRP A 34 -5.33 11.67 2.56
CA TRP A 34 -6.06 10.73 1.70
C TRP A 34 -6.72 9.59 2.49
N LEU A 35 -6.08 9.11 3.55
CA LEU A 35 -6.69 8.17 4.49
C LEU A 35 -7.82 8.80 5.33
N GLY A 36 -8.12 10.09 5.18
CA GLY A 36 -9.20 10.77 5.87
C GLY A 36 -8.86 11.16 7.31
N PHE A 37 -7.58 11.27 7.64
CA PHE A 37 -7.13 11.75 8.95
C PHE A 37 -6.61 13.18 8.85
N GLU A 38 -6.99 14.01 9.82
CA GLU A 38 -6.51 15.38 9.97
C GLU A 38 -5.70 15.45 11.27
N PRO A 39 -4.36 15.56 11.20
CA PRO A 39 -3.55 15.76 12.39
C PRO A 39 -3.90 17.07 13.10
N ASP A 40 -3.83 17.06 14.43
CA ASP A 40 -4.08 18.24 15.25
C ASP A 40 -2.94 19.25 15.14
N GLY A 41 -3.31 20.49 14.79
CA GLY A 41 -2.38 21.61 14.68
C GLY A 41 -1.49 21.52 13.44
N ARG A 42 -0.38 22.27 13.47
CA ARG A 42 0.61 22.21 12.39
C ARG A 42 1.49 20.98 12.55
N ALA A 43 1.93 20.40 11.44
CA ALA A 43 2.99 19.41 11.47
C ALA A 43 4.24 19.98 12.15
N VAL A 44 4.84 19.18 13.02
CA VAL A 44 6.05 19.53 13.77
C VAL A 44 7.21 18.66 13.34
N HIS A 45 8.42 19.12 13.65
CA HIS A 45 9.66 18.43 13.30
C HIS A 45 10.48 18.19 14.56
N ALA A 46 11.13 17.03 14.67
CA ALA A 46 12.08 16.79 15.76
C ALA A 46 13.23 17.82 15.75
N SER A 47 13.60 18.31 14.56
CA SER A 47 14.56 19.38 14.37
C SER A 47 14.14 20.73 14.97
N ASP A 48 12.83 20.97 15.18
CA ASP A 48 12.34 22.15 15.90
C ASP A 48 12.78 22.13 17.38
N TYR A 49 13.21 20.97 17.88
CA TYR A 49 13.57 20.73 19.28
C TYR A 49 15.08 20.65 19.54
N PHE A 50 15.94 20.76 18.52
CA PHE A 50 17.40 20.56 18.68
C PHE A 50 18.02 21.43 19.79
N GLU A 51 17.66 22.71 19.90
CA GLU A 51 18.15 23.57 21.00
C GLU A 51 17.74 23.03 22.38
N ARG A 52 16.50 22.56 22.51
CA ARG A 52 15.99 22.03 23.78
C ARG A 52 16.61 20.67 24.11
N LEU A 53 16.78 19.81 23.11
CA LEU A 53 17.49 18.54 23.23
C LEU A 53 18.95 18.76 23.63
N TYR A 54 19.61 19.78 23.09
CA TYR A 54 20.98 20.15 23.47
C TYR A 54 21.05 20.67 24.91
N GLY A 55 20.13 21.55 25.31
CA GLY A 55 20.06 22.03 26.70
C GLY A 55 19.80 20.90 27.71
N TRP A 56 18.98 19.92 27.34
CA TRP A 56 18.77 18.71 28.15
C TRP A 56 19.99 17.79 28.19
N ALA A 57 20.80 17.75 27.12
CA ALA A 57 22.06 17.04 27.14
C ALA A 57 23.08 17.70 28.08
N GLU A 58 23.21 19.04 28.05
CA GLU A 58 24.01 19.78 29.03
C GLU A 58 23.52 19.55 30.46
N HIS A 59 22.20 19.46 30.68
CA HIS A 59 21.62 19.12 31.98
C HIS A 59 22.09 17.74 32.48
N LEU A 60 22.03 16.70 31.65
CA LEU A 60 22.51 15.37 32.03
C LEU A 60 24.01 15.35 32.31
N VAL A 61 24.82 16.09 31.55
CA VAL A 61 26.25 16.25 31.84
C VAL A 61 26.44 16.93 33.20
N HIS A 62 25.69 17.99 33.52
CA HIS A 62 25.73 18.66 34.82
C HIS A 62 25.38 17.72 36.00
N GLN A 63 24.47 16.76 35.79
CA GLN A 63 24.12 15.75 36.79
C GLN A 63 25.11 14.58 36.85
N GLY A 64 26.15 14.57 36.01
CA GLY A 64 27.09 13.44 35.89
C GLY A 64 26.51 12.20 35.20
N LEU A 65 25.38 12.35 34.50
CA LEU A 65 24.61 11.30 33.83
C LEU A 65 24.89 11.21 32.32
N ALA A 66 25.83 12.00 31.82
CA ALA A 66 26.33 11.90 30.44
C ALA A 66 27.81 12.33 30.39
N TYR A 67 28.55 11.80 29.41
CA TYR A 67 29.96 12.11 29.19
C TYR A 67 30.30 12.07 27.70
N VAL A 68 31.34 12.80 27.31
CA VAL A 68 31.90 12.74 25.96
C VAL A 68 32.88 11.59 25.89
N ASP A 69 32.76 10.75 24.86
CA ASP A 69 33.62 9.62 24.58
C ASP A 69 34.42 9.87 23.30
N ASP A 70 35.70 9.54 23.35
CA ASP A 70 36.66 9.71 22.24
C ASP A 70 36.91 8.40 21.48
N GLN A 71 36.34 7.30 21.98
CA GLN A 71 36.45 6.00 21.33
C GLN A 71 35.69 5.99 20.00
N ASP A 72 36.28 5.35 18.98
CA ASP A 72 35.60 5.15 17.72
C ASP A 72 34.40 4.19 17.84
N ALA A 73 33.56 4.16 16.80
CA ALA A 73 32.33 3.38 16.80
C ALA A 73 32.56 1.86 16.94
N GLU A 74 33.66 1.34 16.39
CA GLU A 74 34.01 -0.09 16.48
C GLU A 74 34.40 -0.45 17.92
N THR A 75 35.22 0.40 18.55
CA THR A 75 35.64 0.24 19.93
C THR A 75 34.46 0.34 20.88
N ILE A 76 33.58 1.34 20.72
CA ILE A 76 32.35 1.45 21.52
C ILE A 76 31.47 0.20 21.35
N SER A 77 31.33 -0.31 20.12
CA SER A 77 30.54 -1.52 19.88
C SER A 77 31.17 -2.73 20.56
N ALA A 78 32.49 -2.89 20.50
CA ALA A 78 33.20 -4.00 21.13
C ALA A 78 33.15 -3.93 22.66
N THR A 79 33.32 -2.74 23.25
CA THR A 79 33.31 -2.56 24.71
C THR A 79 31.92 -2.68 25.31
N ARG A 80 30.84 -2.56 24.53
CA ARG A 80 29.48 -2.86 25.01
C ARG A 80 29.26 -4.33 25.34
N GLY A 81 30.14 -5.24 24.90
CA GLY A 81 30.02 -6.68 25.14
C GLY A 81 28.81 -7.29 24.43
N ASP A 82 28.28 -8.39 24.97
CA ASP A 82 27.13 -9.10 24.41
C ASP A 82 26.15 -9.56 25.51
N PHE A 83 25.20 -10.43 25.18
CA PHE A 83 24.20 -10.96 26.12
C PHE A 83 24.79 -11.84 27.23
N SER A 84 26.03 -12.33 27.07
CA SER A 84 26.76 -13.18 28.00
C SER A 84 27.94 -12.47 28.67
N THR A 85 28.51 -11.46 28.01
CA THR A 85 29.69 -10.72 28.46
C THR A 85 29.29 -9.29 28.83
N PRO A 86 29.48 -8.87 30.10
CA PRO A 86 29.26 -7.48 30.52
C PRO A 86 30.11 -6.50 29.71
N GLY A 87 29.63 -5.27 29.58
CA GLY A 87 30.41 -4.21 28.94
C GLY A 87 31.54 -3.68 29.84
N VAL A 88 32.52 -3.02 29.22
CA VAL A 88 33.65 -2.39 29.86
C VAL A 88 33.51 -0.88 29.78
N GLU A 89 33.69 -0.20 30.91
CA GLU A 89 33.61 1.26 30.98
C GLU A 89 34.64 1.93 30.06
N SER A 90 34.21 3.00 29.38
CA SER A 90 35.12 3.83 28.59
C SER A 90 36.17 4.48 29.50
N PRO A 91 37.43 4.63 29.07
CA PRO A 91 38.41 5.45 29.77
C PRO A 91 37.97 6.91 29.96
N CYS A 92 37.05 7.40 29.12
CA CYS A 92 36.49 8.74 29.18
C CYS A 92 35.31 8.86 30.16
N ARG A 93 34.84 7.74 30.74
CA ARG A 93 33.60 7.70 31.54
C ARG A 93 33.68 8.62 32.76
N ASP A 94 34.84 8.73 33.40
CA ASP A 94 35.02 9.51 34.64
C ASP A 94 35.54 10.94 34.42
N ARG A 95 35.43 11.47 33.19
CA ARG A 95 35.66 12.89 32.91
C ARG A 95 34.85 13.79 33.84
N SER A 96 35.43 14.92 34.26
CA SER A 96 34.72 15.88 35.09
C SER A 96 33.54 16.51 34.32
N VAL A 97 32.60 17.10 35.06
CA VAL A 97 31.47 17.83 34.48
C VAL A 97 31.97 18.98 33.60
N GLU A 98 32.98 19.72 34.05
CA GLU A 98 33.56 20.86 33.34
C GLU A 98 34.22 20.43 32.02
N GLU A 99 34.98 19.33 32.03
CA GLU A 99 35.62 18.79 30.82
C GLU A 99 34.55 18.35 29.81
N ASN A 100 33.54 17.59 30.25
CA ASN A 100 32.47 17.12 29.39
C ASN A 100 31.67 18.27 28.77
N LEU A 101 31.35 19.32 29.53
CA LEU A 101 30.65 20.50 29.01
C LEU A 101 31.49 21.25 27.98
N SER A 102 32.79 21.42 28.24
CA SER A 102 33.70 22.04 27.29
C SER A 102 33.75 21.25 25.99
N LEU A 103 33.92 19.93 26.07
CA LEU A 103 33.98 19.05 24.90
C LEU A 103 32.66 19.03 24.13
N LEU A 104 31.52 18.95 24.80
CA LEU A 104 30.20 18.96 24.15
C LEU A 104 29.96 20.28 23.39
N ARG A 105 30.36 21.41 23.97
CA ARG A 105 30.28 22.73 23.30
C ARG A 105 31.21 22.80 22.10
N ASP A 106 32.40 22.22 22.21
CA ASP A 106 33.36 22.16 21.11
C ASP A 106 32.90 21.23 19.97
N MET A 107 32.20 20.13 20.32
CA MET A 107 31.50 19.28 19.35
C MET A 107 30.43 20.08 18.61
N ARG A 108 29.57 20.83 19.33
CA ARG A 108 28.55 21.70 18.72
C ARG A 108 29.15 22.81 17.85
N ALA A 109 30.31 23.33 18.25
CA ALA A 109 31.06 24.35 17.51
C ALA A 109 31.84 23.80 16.30
N GLY A 110 31.77 22.50 16.04
CA GLY A 110 32.39 21.86 14.88
C GLY A 110 33.91 21.75 14.95
N ARG A 111 34.49 21.72 16.17
CA ARG A 111 35.96 21.64 16.35
C ARG A 111 36.55 20.25 16.11
N PHE A 112 35.71 19.23 15.98
CA PHE A 112 36.12 17.84 15.82
C PHE A 112 35.56 17.26 14.52
N ALA A 113 36.23 16.26 13.96
CA ALA A 113 35.82 15.57 12.75
C ALA A 113 34.63 14.62 13.00
N ASN A 114 33.99 14.17 11.91
CA ASN A 114 32.92 13.17 11.97
C ASN A 114 33.42 11.89 12.68
N GLY A 115 32.65 11.43 13.67
CA GLY A 115 32.98 10.21 14.43
C GLY A 115 34.15 10.34 15.41
N GLU A 116 34.80 11.51 15.52
CA GLU A 116 35.92 11.71 16.45
C GLU A 116 35.49 11.69 17.91
N LYS A 117 34.27 12.18 18.19
CA LYS A 117 33.67 12.18 19.53
C LYS A 117 32.17 11.94 19.48
N VAL A 118 31.63 11.38 20.55
CA VAL A 118 30.20 11.20 20.76
C VAL A 118 29.83 11.60 22.18
N LEU A 119 28.60 12.08 22.39
CA LEU A 119 28.04 12.17 23.73
C LEU A 119 27.33 10.86 24.07
N ARG A 120 27.60 10.29 25.24
CA ARG A 120 26.96 9.05 25.73
C ARG A 120 26.24 9.32 27.04
N ALA A 121 25.10 8.67 27.25
CA ALA A 121 24.49 8.60 28.57
C ALA A 121 25.38 7.74 29.48
N LYS A 122 25.45 8.08 30.77
CA LYS A 122 26.13 7.31 31.80
C LYS A 122 25.09 6.53 32.60
N ILE A 123 24.95 5.25 32.29
CA ILE A 123 23.93 4.37 32.86
C ILE A 123 24.63 3.19 33.53
N ASP A 124 24.63 2.01 32.91
CA ASP A 124 25.22 0.80 33.48
C ASP A 124 25.77 -0.11 32.38
N MET A 125 27.10 -0.22 32.31
CA MET A 125 27.79 -1.05 31.32
C MET A 125 27.59 -2.56 31.54
N ALA A 126 27.15 -2.99 32.73
CA ALA A 126 26.83 -4.37 33.03
C ALA A 126 25.34 -4.71 32.84
N HIS A 127 24.51 -3.74 32.42
CA HIS A 127 23.07 -3.91 32.35
C HIS A 127 22.66 -5.03 31.36
N PRO A 128 21.67 -5.89 31.69
CA PRO A 128 21.24 -7.00 30.83
C PRO A 128 20.63 -6.51 29.50
N ASN A 129 19.87 -5.42 29.53
CA ASN A 129 19.46 -4.71 28.32
C ASN A 129 20.64 -3.93 27.75
N MET A 130 21.12 -4.33 26.56
CA MET A 130 22.27 -3.69 25.90
C MET A 130 22.05 -2.20 25.61
N LEU A 131 20.81 -1.74 25.44
CA LEU A 131 20.50 -0.33 25.18
C LEU A 131 20.80 0.56 26.39
N MET A 132 20.85 -0.01 27.59
CA MET A 132 21.22 0.69 28.83
C MET A 132 22.74 0.73 29.04
N ARG A 133 23.55 0.13 28.16
CA ARG A 133 25.01 0.15 28.24
C ARG A 133 25.56 1.41 27.59
N ASP A 134 25.50 2.50 28.34
CA ASP A 134 25.94 3.86 27.99
C ASP A 134 25.64 4.22 26.51
N PRO A 135 24.36 4.33 26.12
CA PRO A 135 23.96 4.58 24.73
C PRO A 135 24.44 5.95 24.24
N VAL A 136 24.72 6.04 22.94
CA VAL A 136 25.08 7.29 22.27
C VAL A 136 23.85 8.20 22.16
N MET A 137 24.01 9.46 22.56
CA MET A 137 23.01 10.52 22.50
C MET A 137 23.21 11.46 21.31
N TYR A 138 24.47 11.85 21.04
CA TYR A 138 24.82 12.75 19.92
C TYR A 138 26.01 12.21 19.14
N ARG A 139 25.98 12.43 17.82
CA ARG A 139 27.09 12.15 16.89
C ARG A 139 27.44 13.39 16.09
N ILE A 140 28.72 13.57 15.79
CA ILE A 140 29.19 14.62 14.89
C ILE A 140 28.95 14.20 13.44
N ARG A 141 28.27 15.06 12.68
CA ARG A 141 28.13 14.99 11.23
C ARG A 141 28.16 16.40 10.63
N HIS A 142 29.19 16.70 9.86
CA HIS A 142 29.31 17.91 9.06
C HIS A 142 28.49 17.82 7.76
N THR A 143 27.17 17.73 7.91
CA THR A 143 26.20 17.68 6.80
C THR A 143 25.09 18.68 7.10
N ALA A 144 24.72 19.48 6.09
CA ALA A 144 23.62 20.43 6.21
C ALA A 144 22.28 19.70 6.42
N HIS A 145 21.49 20.16 7.38
CA HIS A 145 20.12 19.67 7.59
C HIS A 145 19.13 20.42 6.69
N PHE A 146 18.17 19.74 6.07
CA PHE A 146 17.27 20.37 5.10
C PHE A 146 16.40 21.51 5.67
N ARG A 147 16.21 21.58 7.00
CA ARG A 147 15.52 22.69 7.69
C ARG A 147 16.41 23.66 8.43
N THR A 148 17.45 23.15 9.09
CA THR A 148 18.28 23.94 10.01
C THR A 148 19.62 24.34 9.38
N GLY A 149 19.85 23.97 8.12
CA GLY A 149 21.06 24.29 7.37
C GLY A 149 22.31 23.81 8.10
N ASP A 150 23.31 24.68 8.16
CA ASP A 150 24.59 24.42 8.82
C ASP A 150 24.63 24.87 10.29
N ALA A 151 23.46 25.17 10.90
CA ALA A 151 23.41 25.61 12.30
C ALA A 151 23.83 24.50 13.29
N TRP A 152 23.81 23.24 12.84
CA TRP A 152 24.13 22.07 13.64
C TRP A 152 25.14 21.18 12.91
N CYS A 153 26.14 20.70 13.66
CA CYS A 153 27.06 19.66 13.21
C CYS A 153 27.09 18.46 14.18
N ILE A 154 26.24 18.49 15.21
CA ILE A 154 25.93 17.34 16.06
C ILE A 154 24.44 17.05 15.95
N TYR A 155 24.12 15.77 15.78
CA TYR A 155 22.74 15.32 15.58
C TYR A 155 22.36 14.28 16.63
N PRO A 156 21.15 14.39 17.21
CA PRO A 156 20.70 13.48 18.24
C PRO A 156 20.42 12.09 17.65
N THR A 157 20.58 11.05 18.45
CA THR A 157 20.12 9.70 18.09
C THR A 157 18.61 9.57 18.27
N TYR A 158 18.00 8.59 17.62
CA TYR A 158 16.57 8.29 17.76
C TYR A 158 16.15 8.16 19.24
N ASP A 159 16.87 7.34 20.02
CA ASP A 159 16.59 7.11 21.44
C ASP A 159 16.67 8.38 22.30
N TRP A 160 17.51 9.34 21.89
CA TRP A 160 17.67 10.62 22.59
C TRP A 160 16.68 11.70 22.14
N ALA A 161 16.09 11.57 20.96
CA ALA A 161 15.12 12.54 20.45
C ALA A 161 13.67 12.12 20.69
N HIS A 162 13.37 10.82 20.67
CA HIS A 162 12.00 10.32 20.56
C HIS A 162 11.14 10.66 21.80
N GLY A 163 11.53 10.20 22.99
CA GLY A 163 10.76 10.45 24.21
C GLY A 163 10.78 11.91 24.65
N GLN A 164 11.88 12.60 24.38
CA GLN A 164 12.06 14.02 24.63
C GLN A 164 11.09 14.84 23.78
N SER A 165 10.95 14.50 22.49
CA SER A 165 9.95 15.12 21.61
C SER A 165 8.54 14.86 22.13
N ASP A 166 8.23 13.61 22.52
CA ASP A 166 6.94 13.26 23.12
C ASP A 166 6.64 14.11 24.37
N ALA A 167 7.61 14.31 25.25
CA ALA A 167 7.46 15.11 26.45
C ALA A 167 7.32 16.61 26.16
N ILE A 168 8.04 17.15 25.16
CA ILE A 168 7.89 18.54 24.69
C ILE A 168 6.48 18.79 24.17
N GLU A 169 5.91 17.78 23.50
CA GLU A 169 4.61 17.83 22.86
C GLU A 169 3.45 17.49 23.79
N GLY A 170 3.72 17.03 25.02
CA GLY A 170 2.68 16.58 25.95
C GLY A 170 1.94 15.34 25.46
N VAL A 171 2.64 14.44 24.77
CA VAL A 171 2.10 13.13 24.37
C VAL A 171 1.75 12.35 25.63
N THR A 172 0.61 11.67 25.63
CA THR A 172 0.20 10.79 26.74
C THR A 172 0.50 9.33 26.45
N HIS A 173 0.24 8.89 25.22
CA HIS A 173 0.43 7.53 24.75
C HIS A 173 1.31 7.55 23.50
N SER A 174 2.59 7.20 23.67
CA SER A 174 3.54 7.03 22.58
C SER A 174 3.41 5.60 22.04
N LEU A 175 2.77 5.46 20.88
CA LEU A 175 2.47 4.15 20.29
C LEU A 175 3.53 3.81 19.24
N CYS A 176 4.27 2.73 19.44
CA CYS A 176 5.29 2.27 18.50
C CYS A 176 5.21 0.74 18.28
N SER A 177 6.10 0.20 17.44
CA SER A 177 6.08 -1.22 17.14
C SER A 177 6.93 -2.06 18.12
N LEU A 178 6.67 -3.37 18.21
CA LEU A 178 7.36 -4.29 19.14
C LEU A 178 8.89 -4.31 19.02
N GLU A 179 9.43 -3.92 17.87
CA GLU A 179 10.88 -3.77 17.67
C GLU A 179 11.50 -2.73 18.63
N PHE A 180 10.70 -1.85 19.21
CA PHE A 180 11.12 -0.84 20.18
C PHE A 180 10.79 -1.21 21.63
N ASP A 181 10.31 -2.44 21.92
CA ASP A 181 9.98 -2.86 23.30
C ASP A 181 11.22 -2.84 24.23
N ALA A 182 12.38 -3.23 23.71
CA ALA A 182 13.64 -3.14 24.44
C ALA A 182 14.11 -1.69 24.65
N HIS A 183 13.66 -0.75 23.82
CA HIS A 183 14.01 0.67 23.90
C HIS A 183 13.22 1.40 24.99
N ARG A 184 12.05 0.88 25.40
CA ARG A 184 11.19 1.50 26.43
C ARG A 184 11.95 1.80 27.73
N GLN A 185 12.84 0.91 28.16
CA GLN A 185 13.60 1.12 29.39
C GLN A 185 14.51 2.35 29.29
N LEU A 186 15.12 2.58 28.12
CA LEU A 186 15.96 3.74 27.87
C LEU A 186 15.11 5.02 27.70
N TYR A 187 13.97 4.90 27.03
CA TYR A 187 12.96 5.96 26.93
C TYR A 187 12.55 6.46 28.33
N ASP A 188 12.15 5.54 29.21
CA ASP A 188 11.74 5.85 30.58
C ASP A 188 12.90 6.45 31.39
N TRP A 189 14.10 5.87 31.27
CA TRP A 189 15.29 6.37 31.97
C TRP A 189 15.59 7.81 31.62
N PHE A 190 15.59 8.18 30.33
CA PHE A 190 15.84 9.57 29.96
C PHE A 190 14.80 10.51 30.56
N LEU A 191 13.52 10.15 30.49
CA LEU A 191 12.43 11.00 30.97
C LEU A 191 12.44 11.17 32.50
N GLU A 192 12.95 10.20 33.26
CA GLU A 192 13.12 10.29 34.71
C GLU A 192 14.19 11.29 35.13
N HIS A 193 15.19 11.52 34.28
CA HIS A 193 16.36 12.36 34.59
C HIS A 193 16.31 13.73 33.92
N LEU A 194 15.15 14.13 33.39
CA LEU A 194 14.99 15.41 32.70
C LEU A 194 13.93 16.30 33.37
N PRO A 195 14.14 17.64 33.36
CA PRO A 195 13.13 18.59 33.80
C PRO A 195 12.05 18.73 32.71
N LEU A 196 11.12 17.79 32.68
CA LEU A 196 10.03 17.75 31.70
C LEU A 196 9.07 18.95 31.89
N PRO A 197 8.45 19.46 30.81
CA PRO A 197 7.48 20.57 30.90
C PRO A 197 6.14 20.17 31.52
N GLY A 198 5.87 18.87 31.66
CA GLY A 198 4.61 18.33 32.14
C GLY A 198 4.73 16.85 32.46
N ASP A 199 3.59 16.14 32.43
CA ASP A 199 3.53 14.72 32.73
C ASP A 199 4.39 13.88 31.77
N ARG A 200 4.96 12.80 32.31
CA ARG A 200 5.81 11.89 31.55
C ARG A 200 4.96 11.09 30.54
N PRO A 201 5.27 11.13 29.23
CA PRO A 201 4.63 10.27 28.23
C PRO A 201 4.92 8.79 28.53
N ARG A 202 4.03 7.89 28.11
CA ARG A 202 4.22 6.43 28.26
C ARG A 202 4.27 5.75 26.90
N GLN A 203 5.29 4.92 26.71
CA GLN A 203 5.42 4.09 25.51
C GLN A 203 4.59 2.82 25.62
N TYR A 204 3.89 2.47 24.53
CA TYR A 204 3.16 1.22 24.37
C TYR A 204 3.42 0.64 22.98
N GLU A 205 3.74 -0.64 22.92
CA GLU A 205 4.15 -1.31 21.69
C GLU A 205 3.07 -2.23 21.15
N PHE A 206 2.95 -2.28 19.83
CA PHE A 206 2.07 -3.20 19.11
C PHE A 206 2.80 -3.90 17.96
N ALA A 207 2.27 -5.05 17.54
CA ALA A 207 2.81 -5.81 16.42
C ALA A 207 2.64 -5.04 15.10
N ARG A 208 3.65 -5.07 14.25
CA ARG A 208 3.54 -4.48 12.91
C ARG A 208 2.55 -5.26 12.05
N LEU A 209 1.85 -4.55 11.18
CA LEU A 209 1.11 -5.16 10.10
C LEU A 209 2.09 -5.79 9.10
N ASN A 210 1.96 -7.09 8.89
CA ASN A 210 2.59 -7.79 7.77
C ASN A 210 1.49 -8.42 6.93
N LEU A 211 1.65 -8.33 5.61
CA LEU A 211 0.76 -8.95 4.65
C LEU A 211 1.47 -10.08 3.93
N THR A 212 0.74 -11.12 3.54
CA THR A 212 1.29 -12.16 2.66
C THR A 212 1.71 -11.57 1.31
N HIS A 213 2.64 -12.24 0.63
CA HIS A 213 3.10 -11.90 -0.73
C HIS A 213 3.66 -10.48 -0.91
N THR A 214 4.08 -9.83 0.17
CA THR A 214 4.59 -8.46 0.17
C THR A 214 5.76 -8.31 1.13
N VAL A 215 6.55 -7.26 0.92
CA VAL A 215 7.65 -6.86 1.82
C VAL A 215 7.38 -5.46 2.37
N MET A 216 7.49 -5.29 3.69
CA MET A 216 7.29 -3.99 4.36
C MET A 216 8.61 -3.25 4.64
N SER A 217 9.76 -3.90 4.39
CA SER A 217 11.08 -3.33 4.65
C SER A 217 11.41 -2.20 3.67
N LYS A 218 11.64 -0.98 4.21
CA LYS A 218 12.06 0.20 3.42
C LYS A 218 13.28 -0.10 2.54
N ARG A 219 14.28 -0.83 3.05
CA ARG A 219 15.48 -1.20 2.28
C ARG A 219 15.13 -2.04 1.06
N LYS A 220 14.25 -3.03 1.22
CA LYS A 220 13.85 -3.92 0.11
C LYS A 220 12.96 -3.19 -0.90
N LEU A 221 12.07 -2.30 -0.43
CA LEU A 221 11.26 -1.45 -1.31
C LEU A 221 12.14 -0.49 -2.12
N ILE A 222 13.17 0.12 -1.51
CA ILE A 222 14.17 0.92 -2.23
C ILE A 222 14.81 0.07 -3.33
N THR A 223 15.28 -1.15 -3.02
CA THR A 223 15.91 -2.04 -4.02
C THR A 223 14.97 -2.34 -5.20
N LEU A 224 13.69 -2.66 -4.95
CA LEU A 224 12.72 -2.89 -6.03
C LEU A 224 12.61 -1.69 -6.98
N VAL A 225 12.61 -0.47 -6.42
CA VAL A 225 12.49 0.77 -7.19
C VAL A 225 13.80 1.10 -7.91
N THR A 226 14.95 1.02 -7.23
CA THR A 226 16.26 1.36 -7.82
C THR A 226 16.66 0.41 -8.94
N ASP A 227 16.28 -0.86 -8.81
CA ASP A 227 16.63 -1.91 -9.77
C ASP A 227 15.62 -1.98 -10.93
N GLY A 228 14.60 -1.11 -10.95
CA GLY A 228 13.60 -1.03 -12.02
C GLY A 228 12.65 -2.23 -12.09
N LEU A 229 12.52 -3.00 -11.00
CA LEU A 229 11.59 -4.14 -10.90
C LEU A 229 10.12 -3.68 -10.77
N VAL A 230 9.93 -2.42 -10.39
CA VAL A 230 8.65 -1.71 -10.31
C VAL A 230 8.79 -0.31 -10.92
N ASP A 231 7.68 0.30 -11.33
CA ASP A 231 7.70 1.58 -12.06
C ASP A 231 8.08 2.79 -11.17
N GLY A 232 8.04 2.62 -9.84
CA GLY A 232 8.27 3.70 -8.87
C GLY A 232 7.62 3.39 -7.52
N TRP A 233 7.65 4.37 -6.61
CA TRP A 233 7.04 4.25 -5.28
C TRP A 233 5.52 4.17 -5.29
N ASP A 234 4.89 4.58 -6.38
CA ASP A 234 3.46 4.54 -6.61
C ASP A 234 3.04 3.37 -7.53
N ASP A 235 3.95 2.43 -7.82
CA ASP A 235 3.61 1.24 -8.61
C ASP A 235 2.44 0.49 -7.95
N PRO A 236 1.35 0.15 -8.70
CA PRO A 236 0.16 -0.46 -8.13
C PRO A 236 0.33 -1.88 -7.56
N ARG A 237 1.54 -2.45 -7.59
CA ARG A 237 1.92 -3.71 -6.93
C ARG A 237 2.59 -3.50 -5.57
N LEU A 238 3.06 -2.29 -5.27
CA LEU A 238 3.73 -2.01 -4.00
C LEU A 238 2.71 -1.82 -2.87
N PRO A 239 3.09 -2.18 -1.63
CA PRO A 239 2.25 -1.97 -0.45
C PRO A 239 2.27 -0.52 0.08
N THR A 240 2.79 0.43 -0.71
CA THR A 240 2.81 1.85 -0.35
C THR A 240 1.40 2.43 -0.45
N LEU A 241 1.05 3.42 0.39
CA LEU A 241 -0.26 4.06 0.30
C LEU A 241 -0.49 4.69 -1.08
N ARG A 242 0.56 5.25 -1.69
CA ARG A 242 0.54 5.74 -3.08
C ARG A 242 0.25 4.64 -4.10
N GLY A 243 0.91 3.49 -3.99
CA GLY A 243 0.67 2.33 -4.85
C GLY A 243 -0.75 1.82 -4.73
N LEU A 244 -1.25 1.64 -3.49
CA LEU A 244 -2.62 1.22 -3.22
C LEU A 244 -3.65 2.24 -3.72
N ARG A 245 -3.40 3.54 -3.53
CA ARG A 245 -4.26 4.61 -4.06
C ARG A 245 -4.31 4.60 -5.59
N ARG A 246 -3.15 4.52 -6.26
CA ARG A 246 -3.06 4.43 -7.73
C ARG A 246 -3.72 3.15 -8.25
N ARG A 247 -3.64 2.07 -7.47
CA ARG A 247 -4.34 0.81 -7.73
C ARG A 247 -5.86 0.91 -7.62
N GLY A 248 -6.39 1.93 -6.96
CA GLY A 248 -7.83 2.17 -6.76
C GLY A 248 -8.38 1.63 -5.45
N TYR A 249 -7.55 1.37 -4.44
CA TYR A 249 -8.03 0.94 -3.12
C TYR A 249 -8.75 2.12 -2.45
N PRO A 250 -10.00 1.97 -1.99
CA PRO A 250 -10.67 3.02 -1.23
C PRO A 250 -10.01 3.22 0.14
N PRO A 251 -9.78 4.46 0.60
CA PRO A 251 -9.21 4.70 1.93
C PRO A 251 -10.13 4.15 3.04
N GLU A 252 -11.46 4.17 2.84
CA GLU A 252 -12.46 3.55 3.72
C GLU A 252 -12.18 2.07 3.92
N ALA A 253 -11.89 1.33 2.85
CA ALA A 253 -11.65 -0.11 2.92
C ALA A 253 -10.37 -0.43 3.69
N ILE A 254 -9.32 0.40 3.56
CA ILE A 254 -8.08 0.26 4.33
C ILE A 254 -8.35 0.53 5.82
N ARG A 255 -9.11 1.58 6.15
CA ARG A 255 -9.50 1.86 7.55
C ARG A 255 -10.34 0.73 8.15
N GLU A 256 -11.34 0.24 7.41
CA GLU A 256 -12.18 -0.89 7.83
C GLU A 256 -11.35 -2.16 8.05
N PHE A 257 -10.39 -2.46 7.17
CA PHE A 257 -9.46 -3.57 7.32
C PHE A 257 -8.59 -3.44 8.59
N CYS A 258 -7.97 -2.27 8.80
CA CYS A 258 -7.16 -2.01 10.00
C CYS A 258 -7.97 -2.14 11.29
N ALA A 259 -9.22 -1.66 11.29
CA ALA A 259 -10.13 -1.82 12.42
C ALA A 259 -10.49 -3.30 12.67
N HIS A 260 -10.66 -4.08 11.60
CA HIS A 260 -11.01 -5.50 11.69
C HIS A 260 -9.89 -6.37 12.26
N ILE A 261 -8.65 -6.19 11.79
CA ILE A 261 -7.51 -6.98 12.29
C ILE A 261 -7.15 -6.63 13.73
N GLY A 262 -7.52 -5.42 14.17
CA GLY A 262 -7.26 -4.93 15.51
C GLY A 262 -5.78 -4.67 15.78
N VAL A 263 -5.47 -4.40 17.05
CA VAL A 263 -4.11 -4.11 17.52
C VAL A 263 -3.75 -5.14 18.58
N ALA A 264 -2.66 -5.88 18.38
CA ALA A 264 -2.20 -6.92 19.28
C ALA A 264 -0.70 -6.78 19.59
N ARG A 265 -0.22 -7.43 20.65
CA ARG A 265 1.21 -7.53 21.01
C ARG A 265 1.88 -8.82 20.49
N VAL A 266 1.24 -9.52 19.56
CA VAL A 266 1.75 -10.75 18.97
C VAL A 266 1.94 -10.53 17.47
N ASN A 267 3.16 -10.78 16.99
CA ASN A 267 3.46 -10.68 15.56
C ASN A 267 2.62 -11.69 14.77
N GLY A 268 2.06 -11.24 13.65
CA GLY A 268 1.26 -12.04 12.74
C GLY A 268 1.44 -11.59 11.31
N VAL A 269 1.06 -12.47 10.38
CA VAL A 269 0.96 -12.17 8.95
C VAL A 269 -0.50 -12.34 8.56
N HIS A 270 -1.09 -11.29 8.00
CA HIS A 270 -2.45 -11.30 7.48
C HIS A 270 -2.44 -11.59 5.99
N GLU A 271 -3.43 -12.35 5.53
CA GLU A 271 -3.60 -12.66 4.13
C GLU A 271 -4.01 -11.41 3.36
N ILE A 272 -3.31 -11.09 2.28
CA ILE A 272 -3.64 -9.96 1.41
C ILE A 272 -5.06 -10.09 0.81
N GLU A 273 -5.54 -11.33 0.65
CA GLU A 273 -6.91 -11.66 0.24
C GLU A 273 -7.96 -11.10 1.22
N LEU A 274 -7.63 -10.98 2.52
CA LEU A 274 -8.51 -10.38 3.51
C LEU A 274 -8.67 -8.89 3.24
N LEU A 275 -7.57 -8.15 3.02
CA LEU A 275 -7.63 -6.74 2.62
C LEU A 275 -8.43 -6.55 1.33
N GLU A 276 -8.19 -7.39 0.33
CA GLU A 276 -8.93 -7.38 -0.94
C GLU A 276 -10.43 -7.63 -0.75
N SER A 277 -10.84 -8.40 0.26
CA SER A 277 -12.26 -8.61 0.57
C SER A 277 -12.95 -7.33 1.06
N PHE A 278 -12.27 -6.48 1.85
CA PHE A 278 -12.78 -5.17 2.26
C PHE A 278 -12.90 -4.23 1.06
N VAL A 279 -11.86 -4.19 0.23
CA VAL A 279 -11.85 -3.38 -1.00
C VAL A 279 -13.00 -3.79 -1.92
N ARG A 280 -13.18 -5.09 -2.15
CA ARG A 280 -14.26 -5.63 -2.97
C ARG A 280 -15.64 -5.29 -2.42
N THR A 281 -15.81 -5.42 -1.10
CA THR A 281 -17.08 -5.13 -0.41
C THR A 281 -17.44 -3.65 -0.50
N HIS A 282 -16.46 -2.77 -0.30
CA HIS A 282 -16.66 -1.34 -0.49
C HIS A 282 -17.03 -1.01 -1.94
N LEU A 283 -16.22 -1.44 -2.91
CA LEU A 283 -16.43 -1.13 -4.32
C LEU A 283 -17.72 -1.74 -4.88
N ASN A 284 -18.18 -2.88 -4.36
CA ASN A 284 -19.48 -3.43 -4.76
C ASN A 284 -20.62 -2.45 -4.49
N ARG A 285 -20.56 -1.69 -3.40
CA ARG A 285 -21.59 -0.72 -3.04
C ARG A 285 -21.54 0.53 -3.91
N VAL A 286 -20.34 1.02 -4.25
CA VAL A 286 -20.17 2.38 -4.80
C VAL A 286 -19.78 2.45 -6.29
N ALA A 287 -19.11 1.44 -6.83
CA ALA A 287 -18.52 1.55 -8.17
C ALA A 287 -19.58 1.36 -9.28
N PRO A 288 -19.64 2.22 -10.30
CA PRO A 288 -20.55 1.99 -11.42
C PRO A 288 -20.09 0.80 -12.28
N ARG A 289 -21.04 0.09 -12.87
CA ARG A 289 -20.86 -1.10 -13.71
C ARG A 289 -20.76 -0.68 -15.15
N ARG A 290 -19.77 -1.23 -15.85
CA ARG A 290 -19.44 -0.91 -17.24
C ARG A 290 -19.05 -2.21 -17.96
N MET A 291 -19.31 -2.29 -19.25
CA MET A 291 -18.87 -3.41 -20.08
C MET A 291 -17.52 -3.08 -20.74
N ALA A 292 -16.58 -3.99 -20.57
CA ALA A 292 -15.25 -3.93 -21.14
C ALA A 292 -14.86 -5.34 -21.57
N VAL A 293 -14.30 -5.46 -22.76
CA VAL A 293 -13.81 -6.73 -23.32
C VAL A 293 -12.29 -6.66 -23.37
N LEU A 294 -11.62 -7.43 -22.53
CA LEU A 294 -10.16 -7.39 -22.43
C LEU A 294 -9.49 -8.16 -23.57
N ARG A 295 -10.00 -9.35 -23.88
CA ARG A 295 -9.48 -10.18 -24.98
C ARG A 295 -10.55 -10.31 -26.06
N PRO A 296 -10.64 -9.35 -26.99
CA PRO A 296 -11.74 -9.29 -27.95
C PRO A 296 -11.79 -10.48 -28.92
N LEU A 297 -13.00 -11.00 -29.10
CA LEU A 297 -13.39 -11.91 -30.16
C LEU A 297 -14.61 -11.33 -30.88
N GLU A 298 -14.54 -11.21 -32.21
CA GLU A 298 -15.59 -10.57 -33.01
C GLU A 298 -16.80 -11.51 -33.15
N VAL A 299 -17.99 -10.95 -33.00
CA VAL A 299 -19.28 -11.58 -33.29
C VAL A 299 -19.95 -10.79 -34.41
N PHE A 300 -20.41 -11.49 -35.44
CA PHE A 300 -21.26 -10.94 -36.49
C PHE A 300 -22.67 -11.56 -36.40
N ILE A 301 -23.69 -10.71 -36.28
CA ILE A 301 -25.09 -11.10 -36.19
C ILE A 301 -25.70 -11.15 -37.59
N THR A 302 -25.90 -12.35 -38.13
CA THR A 302 -26.25 -12.58 -39.53
C THR A 302 -27.69 -12.23 -39.89
N ASN A 303 -28.60 -12.27 -38.90
CA ASN A 303 -30.01 -11.90 -39.04
C ASN A 303 -30.31 -10.48 -38.53
N TRP A 304 -29.30 -9.62 -38.38
CA TRP A 304 -29.52 -8.20 -38.08
C TRP A 304 -30.19 -7.49 -39.27
N PRO A 305 -31.12 -6.54 -39.02
CA PRO A 305 -31.71 -5.69 -40.05
C PRO A 305 -30.70 -5.07 -41.02
N ARG A 306 -30.82 -5.39 -42.33
CA ARG A 306 -29.83 -5.00 -43.35
C ARG A 306 -30.10 -3.65 -44.02
N TRP A 307 -31.35 -3.19 -44.01
CA TRP A 307 -31.80 -2.07 -44.85
C TRP A 307 -31.40 -0.69 -44.29
N ASP A 308 -31.03 -0.61 -43.01
CA ASP A 308 -30.66 0.62 -42.30
C ASP A 308 -29.46 0.49 -41.34
N ARG A 309 -28.87 -0.72 -41.17
CA ARG A 309 -27.82 -1.04 -40.16
C ARG A 309 -28.04 -0.26 -38.85
N PRO A 310 -29.18 -0.44 -38.18
CA PRO A 310 -29.61 0.44 -37.13
C PRO A 310 -28.70 0.28 -35.91
N VAL A 311 -28.44 1.40 -35.22
CA VAL A 311 -27.83 1.40 -33.90
C VAL A 311 -28.95 1.42 -32.88
N GLU A 312 -29.19 0.29 -32.22
CA GLU A 312 -30.11 0.24 -31.09
C GLU A 312 -29.40 0.68 -29.81
N HIS A 313 -30.16 1.27 -28.88
CA HIS A 313 -29.64 1.68 -27.58
C HIS A 313 -30.25 0.84 -26.47
N ARG A 314 -29.42 0.04 -25.81
CA ARG A 314 -29.80 -0.86 -24.73
C ARG A 314 -29.65 -0.15 -23.39
N SER A 315 -30.69 -0.17 -22.56
CA SER A 315 -30.65 0.42 -21.23
C SER A 315 -29.98 -0.55 -20.23
N ALA A 316 -28.88 -0.11 -19.60
CA ALA A 316 -28.16 -0.88 -18.60
C ALA A 316 -28.05 -0.10 -17.28
N VAL A 317 -28.32 -0.78 -16.16
CA VAL A 317 -28.23 -0.19 -14.81
C VAL A 317 -26.78 0.19 -14.50
N ASN A 318 -26.58 1.40 -13.97
CA ASN A 318 -25.25 1.86 -13.57
C ASN A 318 -24.73 1.17 -12.32
N ASN A 319 -25.56 0.98 -11.29
CA ASN A 319 -25.15 0.27 -10.09
C ASN A 319 -26.37 -0.47 -9.50
N PRO A 320 -26.38 -1.81 -9.46
CA PRO A 320 -27.51 -2.56 -8.91
C PRO A 320 -27.64 -2.40 -7.38
N GLU A 321 -26.58 -2.00 -6.67
CA GLU A 321 -26.60 -1.74 -5.23
C GLU A 321 -27.10 -0.33 -4.88
N ASP A 322 -27.31 0.53 -5.89
CA ASP A 322 -27.81 1.90 -5.72
C ASP A 322 -29.02 2.16 -6.64
N PRO A 323 -30.25 2.14 -6.09
CA PRO A 323 -31.47 2.43 -6.86
C PRO A 323 -31.49 3.81 -7.52
N GLN A 324 -30.67 4.76 -7.06
CA GLN A 324 -30.60 6.12 -7.61
C GLN A 324 -29.52 6.29 -8.69
N ALA A 325 -28.67 5.28 -8.93
CA ALA A 325 -27.59 5.35 -9.91
C ALA A 325 -28.08 5.48 -11.37
N GLY A 326 -29.37 5.23 -11.60
CA GLY A 326 -29.99 5.34 -12.91
C GLY A 326 -29.46 4.32 -13.93
N ASN A 327 -29.74 4.60 -15.20
CA ASN A 327 -29.34 3.76 -16.32
C ASN A 327 -28.46 4.54 -17.30
N ARG A 328 -27.69 3.80 -18.09
CA ARG A 328 -26.97 4.30 -19.26
C ARG A 328 -27.45 3.60 -20.52
N LEU A 329 -27.29 4.27 -21.66
CA LEU A 329 -27.58 3.70 -22.96
C LEU A 329 -26.30 3.11 -23.54
N VAL A 330 -26.37 1.85 -23.97
CA VAL A 330 -25.26 1.11 -24.59
C VAL A 330 -25.60 0.82 -26.05
N PRO A 331 -24.78 1.24 -27.03
CA PRO A 331 -25.05 0.99 -28.44
C PRO A 331 -24.95 -0.50 -28.75
N PHE A 332 -25.91 -1.02 -29.52
CA PHE A 332 -25.99 -2.39 -30.00
C PHE A 332 -26.11 -2.39 -31.53
N THR A 333 -25.29 -3.20 -32.18
CA THR A 333 -25.12 -3.25 -33.63
C THR A 333 -24.96 -4.69 -34.12
N GLU A 334 -24.90 -4.90 -35.44
CA GLU A 334 -24.67 -6.23 -36.03
C GLU A 334 -23.30 -6.82 -35.67
N ARG A 335 -22.32 -5.98 -35.32
CA ARG A 335 -20.96 -6.38 -34.94
C ARG A 335 -20.70 -6.08 -33.47
N LEU A 336 -20.33 -7.10 -32.71
CA LEU A 336 -20.01 -7.00 -31.28
C LEU A 336 -18.64 -7.61 -30.97
N TRP A 337 -17.97 -7.08 -29.96
CA TRP A 337 -16.88 -7.74 -29.25
C TRP A 337 -17.44 -8.49 -28.04
N ILE A 338 -16.93 -9.70 -27.83
CA ILE A 338 -17.11 -10.48 -26.58
C ILE A 338 -15.74 -10.91 -26.06
N GLU A 339 -15.68 -11.40 -24.81
CA GLU A 339 -14.45 -12.05 -24.33
C GLU A 339 -14.18 -13.33 -25.10
N ARG A 340 -12.92 -13.54 -25.47
CA ARG A 340 -12.43 -14.80 -26.02
C ARG A 340 -12.77 -15.99 -25.12
N ASP A 341 -12.64 -15.82 -23.81
CA ASP A 341 -12.94 -16.86 -22.80
C ASP A 341 -14.44 -17.18 -22.64
N ASP A 342 -15.32 -16.43 -23.32
CA ASP A 342 -16.76 -16.69 -23.37
C ASP A 342 -17.17 -17.58 -24.55
N PHE A 343 -16.23 -17.96 -25.41
CA PHE A 343 -16.43 -18.94 -26.47
C PHE A 343 -15.51 -20.16 -26.28
N MET A 344 -16.00 -21.34 -26.64
CA MET A 344 -15.18 -22.55 -26.73
C MET A 344 -15.71 -23.46 -27.84
N LEU A 345 -14.82 -23.93 -28.71
CA LEU A 345 -15.19 -24.79 -29.84
C LEU A 345 -15.70 -26.15 -29.37
N ASP A 346 -14.97 -26.79 -28.44
CA ASP A 346 -15.37 -28.03 -27.76
C ASP A 346 -15.52 -27.81 -26.25
N PRO A 347 -16.70 -27.34 -25.78
CA PRO A 347 -16.91 -26.97 -24.39
C PRO A 347 -17.10 -28.17 -23.46
N PRO A 348 -16.44 -28.21 -22.27
CA PRO A 348 -16.73 -29.22 -21.26
C PRO A 348 -18.17 -29.07 -20.74
N ARG A 349 -18.72 -30.12 -20.12
CA ARG A 349 -20.12 -30.14 -19.64
C ARG A 349 -20.52 -28.97 -18.75
N LYS A 350 -19.58 -28.41 -17.96
CA LYS A 350 -19.80 -27.30 -17.03
C LYS A 350 -19.53 -25.91 -17.64
N PHE A 351 -19.27 -25.83 -18.94
CA PHE A 351 -19.14 -24.57 -19.66
C PHE A 351 -20.51 -24.18 -20.23
N TYR A 352 -21.06 -23.06 -19.76
CA TYR A 352 -22.41 -22.61 -20.13
C TYR A 352 -22.44 -21.39 -21.05
N ARG A 353 -21.28 -20.87 -21.46
CA ARG A 353 -21.17 -19.74 -22.40
C ARG A 353 -21.25 -20.24 -23.85
N LEU A 354 -20.81 -19.43 -24.82
CA LEU A 354 -21.00 -19.71 -26.25
C LEU A 354 -20.16 -20.90 -26.74
N ALA A 355 -20.79 -21.70 -27.58
CA ALA A 355 -20.16 -22.74 -28.38
C ALA A 355 -21.04 -22.96 -29.61
N PRO A 356 -20.56 -23.67 -30.65
CA PRO A 356 -21.38 -23.98 -31.81
C PRO A 356 -22.74 -24.59 -31.41
N GLY A 357 -23.82 -23.99 -31.90
CA GLY A 357 -25.21 -24.38 -31.61
C GLY A 357 -25.76 -23.95 -30.26
N ARG A 358 -24.97 -23.34 -29.36
CA ARG A 358 -25.41 -22.91 -28.03
C ARG A 358 -25.86 -21.44 -28.01
N GLU A 359 -26.74 -21.16 -27.06
CA GLU A 359 -27.28 -19.83 -26.80
C GLU A 359 -26.76 -19.26 -25.46
N VAL A 360 -26.53 -17.95 -25.44
CA VAL A 360 -26.27 -17.17 -24.22
C VAL A 360 -27.14 -15.93 -24.18
N ARG A 361 -27.24 -15.30 -23.00
CA ARG A 361 -27.79 -13.95 -22.85
C ARG A 361 -26.67 -12.91 -22.97
N LEU A 362 -26.86 -11.89 -23.78
CA LEU A 362 -26.04 -10.69 -23.73
C LEU A 362 -26.53 -9.78 -22.60
N ARG A 363 -25.62 -9.28 -21.76
CA ARG A 363 -25.95 -8.38 -20.65
C ARG A 363 -26.70 -7.14 -21.16
N ALA A 364 -27.88 -6.87 -20.59
CA ALA A 364 -28.81 -5.82 -21.07
C ALA A 364 -29.20 -5.90 -22.55
N GLY A 365 -28.91 -7.02 -23.23
CA GLY A 365 -29.17 -7.24 -24.65
C GLY A 365 -30.07 -8.45 -24.89
N TYR A 366 -29.90 -9.07 -26.06
CA TYR A 366 -30.71 -10.17 -26.55
C TYR A 366 -30.08 -11.54 -26.25
N PHE A 367 -30.82 -12.61 -26.52
CA PHE A 367 -30.24 -13.94 -26.62
C PHE A 367 -29.50 -14.07 -27.93
N LEU A 368 -28.33 -14.69 -27.88
CA LEU A 368 -27.41 -14.85 -28.99
C LEU A 368 -27.05 -16.33 -29.15
N LYS A 369 -27.20 -16.85 -30.37
CA LYS A 369 -26.83 -18.22 -30.75
C LYS A 369 -25.62 -18.20 -31.67
N CYS A 370 -24.58 -18.96 -31.34
CA CYS A 370 -23.47 -19.19 -32.26
C CYS A 370 -23.85 -20.28 -33.26
N ASN A 371 -23.79 -19.96 -34.55
CA ASN A 371 -24.13 -20.90 -35.62
C ASN A 371 -22.88 -21.43 -36.33
N ASP A 372 -21.87 -20.58 -36.53
CA ASP A 372 -20.64 -20.94 -37.23
C ASP A 372 -19.46 -20.12 -36.73
N VAL A 373 -18.23 -20.51 -37.11
CA VAL A 373 -16.99 -19.85 -36.70
C VAL A 373 -15.98 -19.77 -37.85
N ASP A 374 -15.24 -18.65 -37.91
CA ASP A 374 -14.06 -18.54 -38.75
C ASP A 374 -12.81 -18.78 -37.90
N THR A 375 -11.88 -19.58 -38.44
CA THR A 375 -10.54 -19.76 -37.88
C THR A 375 -9.49 -19.16 -38.81
N ASP A 376 -8.39 -18.69 -38.25
CA ASP A 376 -7.20 -18.34 -39.04
C ASP A 376 -6.40 -19.58 -39.47
N SER A 377 -5.24 -19.34 -40.08
CA SER A 377 -4.34 -20.41 -40.55
C SER A 377 -3.76 -21.28 -39.44
N ASP A 378 -3.71 -20.77 -38.21
CA ASP A 378 -3.18 -21.47 -37.04
C ASP A 378 -4.31 -22.22 -36.29
N GLY A 379 -5.55 -22.12 -36.77
CA GLY A 379 -6.72 -22.76 -36.18
C GLY A 379 -7.35 -21.96 -35.04
N GLU A 380 -6.89 -20.73 -34.79
CA GLU A 380 -7.44 -19.86 -33.76
C GLU A 380 -8.74 -19.22 -34.25
N VAL A 381 -9.74 -19.18 -33.37
CA VAL A 381 -11.05 -18.61 -33.69
C VAL A 381 -10.94 -17.10 -33.72
N VAL A 382 -11.29 -16.51 -34.87
CA VAL A 382 -11.17 -15.05 -35.11
C VAL A 382 -12.52 -14.35 -35.20
N ARG A 383 -13.59 -15.07 -35.59
CA ARG A 383 -14.95 -14.52 -35.68
C ARG A 383 -16.00 -15.60 -35.41
N LEU A 384 -17.09 -15.18 -34.76
CA LEU A 384 -18.28 -15.99 -34.56
C LEU A 384 -19.44 -15.46 -35.43
N TRP A 385 -20.10 -16.36 -36.15
CA TRP A 385 -21.31 -16.06 -36.91
C TRP A 385 -22.53 -16.46 -36.08
N CYS A 386 -23.25 -15.45 -35.61
CA CYS A 386 -24.33 -15.64 -34.67
C CYS A 386 -25.67 -15.18 -35.23
N THR A 387 -26.76 -15.65 -34.64
CA THR A 387 -28.09 -15.07 -34.79
C THR A 387 -28.57 -14.58 -33.45
N TYR A 388 -29.31 -13.47 -33.42
CA TYR A 388 -29.98 -12.97 -32.22
C TYR A 388 -31.49 -13.23 -32.27
N ASP A 389 -32.13 -13.23 -31.10
CA ASP A 389 -33.58 -13.33 -30.97
C ASP A 389 -34.18 -11.96 -30.60
N PRO A 390 -34.85 -11.24 -31.53
CA PRO A 390 -35.43 -9.93 -31.25
C PRO A 390 -36.50 -9.94 -30.16
N GLY A 391 -37.18 -11.08 -29.95
CA GLY A 391 -38.22 -11.24 -28.94
C GLY A 391 -37.69 -11.27 -27.50
N THR A 392 -36.37 -11.24 -27.31
CA THR A 392 -35.71 -11.42 -26.00
C THR A 392 -35.15 -10.13 -25.40
N GLY A 393 -35.55 -8.97 -25.94
CA GLY A 393 -35.02 -7.67 -25.54
C GLY A 393 -35.33 -7.27 -24.09
N ASP A 394 -36.35 -7.84 -23.45
CA ASP A 394 -36.63 -7.64 -22.02
C ASP A 394 -35.87 -8.64 -21.12
N GLY A 395 -35.05 -9.50 -21.71
CA GLY A 395 -34.29 -10.54 -21.03
C GLY A 395 -35.08 -11.83 -20.80
N GLN A 396 -36.30 -11.98 -21.34
CA GLN A 396 -37.07 -13.22 -21.30
C GLN A 396 -37.35 -13.75 -22.71
N ALA A 397 -37.42 -15.07 -22.87
CA ALA A 397 -37.79 -15.65 -24.15
C ALA A 397 -39.31 -15.86 -24.22
N PRO A 398 -39.98 -15.45 -25.31
CA PRO A 398 -41.43 -15.64 -25.48
C PRO A 398 -41.87 -17.11 -25.44
N ASP A 399 -40.98 -18.02 -25.85
CA ASP A 399 -41.19 -19.47 -25.83
C ASP A 399 -40.83 -20.13 -24.48
N GLY A 400 -40.42 -19.35 -23.48
CA GLY A 400 -40.03 -19.81 -22.15
C GLY A 400 -38.66 -20.47 -22.06
N ARG A 401 -37.86 -20.51 -23.15
CA ARG A 401 -36.54 -21.14 -23.13
C ARG A 401 -35.57 -20.38 -22.23
N LYS A 402 -34.76 -21.12 -21.47
CA LYS A 402 -33.81 -20.57 -20.51
C LYS A 402 -32.38 -20.77 -21.00
N VAL A 403 -31.62 -19.68 -21.06
CA VAL A 403 -30.17 -19.70 -21.27
C VAL A 403 -29.44 -19.75 -19.94
N ARG A 404 -28.33 -20.50 -19.88
CA ARG A 404 -27.63 -20.80 -18.61
C ARG A 404 -26.54 -19.81 -18.25
N ALA A 405 -26.14 -18.93 -19.17
CA ALA A 405 -25.12 -17.92 -18.92
C ALA A 405 -25.52 -16.56 -19.48
N THR A 406 -25.02 -15.52 -18.83
CA THR A 406 -25.02 -14.13 -19.32
C THR A 406 -23.58 -13.68 -19.50
N ILE A 407 -23.27 -13.07 -20.63
CA ILE A 407 -21.94 -12.52 -20.96
C ILE A 407 -22.05 -11.02 -21.26
N HIS A 408 -20.97 -10.28 -21.01
CA HIS A 408 -20.86 -8.88 -21.42
C HIS A 408 -20.36 -8.79 -22.87
N TRP A 409 -20.49 -7.60 -23.45
CA TRP A 409 -20.20 -7.35 -24.86
C TRP A 409 -20.02 -5.85 -25.08
N VAL A 410 -19.42 -5.46 -26.21
CA VAL A 410 -19.25 -4.07 -26.63
C VAL A 410 -19.52 -3.97 -28.13
N SER A 411 -20.22 -2.95 -28.61
CA SER A 411 -20.40 -2.72 -30.06
C SER A 411 -19.06 -2.41 -30.74
N VAL A 412 -18.76 -3.06 -31.87
CA VAL A 412 -17.49 -2.88 -32.58
C VAL A 412 -17.31 -1.43 -33.05
N ASP A 413 -18.38 -0.84 -33.60
CA ASP A 413 -18.36 0.50 -34.20
C ASP A 413 -18.24 1.64 -33.19
N HIS A 414 -18.54 1.35 -31.91
CA HIS A 414 -18.57 2.34 -30.84
C HIS A 414 -17.57 2.03 -29.72
N ALA A 415 -16.78 0.97 -29.87
CA ALA A 415 -15.79 0.58 -28.88
C ALA A 415 -14.72 1.66 -28.72
N VAL A 416 -14.31 1.90 -27.49
CA VAL A 416 -13.17 2.75 -27.17
C VAL A 416 -11.98 1.86 -26.83
N ASP A 417 -10.82 2.17 -27.40
CA ASP A 417 -9.58 1.44 -27.13
C ASP A 417 -8.97 1.85 -25.79
N ALA A 418 -8.47 0.86 -25.06
CA ALA A 418 -7.80 1.06 -23.79
C ALA A 418 -6.70 0.03 -23.56
N THR A 419 -5.75 0.41 -22.70
CA THR A 419 -4.82 -0.54 -22.09
C THR A 419 -5.33 -0.94 -20.72
N VAL A 420 -5.25 -2.22 -20.38
CA VAL A 420 -5.65 -2.74 -19.08
C VAL A 420 -4.48 -3.46 -18.43
N ALA A 421 -4.10 -3.01 -17.22
CA ALA A 421 -3.11 -3.66 -16.40
C ALA A 421 -3.79 -4.64 -15.43
N LEU A 422 -3.54 -5.93 -15.65
CA LEU A 422 -3.87 -6.98 -14.71
C LEU A 422 -2.65 -7.26 -13.83
N TYR A 423 -2.88 -7.54 -12.57
CA TYR A 423 -1.77 -7.85 -11.66
C TYR A 423 -2.03 -9.10 -10.86
N ASP A 424 -0.93 -9.75 -10.53
CA ASP A 424 -0.83 -10.88 -9.63
C ASP A 424 0.01 -10.47 -8.40
N ARG A 425 0.21 -11.39 -7.47
CA ARG A 425 1.07 -11.23 -6.30
C ARG A 425 2.49 -10.84 -6.73
N LEU A 426 3.05 -9.81 -6.09
CA LEU A 426 4.41 -9.31 -6.37
C LEU A 426 5.48 -10.34 -6.01
N PHE A 427 5.21 -11.15 -4.99
CA PHE A 427 6.06 -12.26 -4.58
C PHE A 427 5.28 -13.57 -4.62
N THR A 428 5.90 -14.64 -5.14
CA THR A 428 5.28 -15.97 -5.23
C THR A 428 5.13 -16.63 -3.86
N ASP A 429 6.04 -16.35 -2.94
CA ASP A 429 6.03 -16.93 -1.60
C ASP A 429 5.00 -16.21 -0.71
N PRO A 430 4.20 -16.94 0.10
CA PRO A 430 3.26 -16.34 1.03
C PRO A 430 3.93 -15.42 2.05
N VAL A 431 5.12 -15.77 2.53
CA VAL A 431 5.92 -14.94 3.43
C VAL A 431 7.34 -14.87 2.87
N PRO A 432 7.66 -13.86 2.03
CA PRO A 432 8.96 -13.75 1.37
C PRO A 432 10.13 -13.72 2.38
N GLY A 433 11.09 -14.64 2.22
CA GLY A 433 12.27 -14.77 3.08
C GLY A 433 12.04 -15.52 4.40
N ALA A 434 10.88 -16.14 4.63
CA ALA A 434 10.60 -16.91 5.84
C ALA A 434 11.52 -18.13 6.03
N ASP A 435 12.08 -18.65 4.95
CA ASP A 435 13.04 -19.77 4.95
C ASP A 435 14.51 -19.32 5.08
N GLY A 436 14.75 -18.03 5.31
CA GLY A 436 16.09 -17.44 5.47
C GLY A 436 16.77 -17.01 4.17
N ARG A 437 16.14 -17.22 3.01
CA ARG A 437 16.65 -16.73 1.71
C ARG A 437 16.35 -15.24 1.52
N ASP A 438 16.97 -14.62 0.51
CA ASP A 438 16.63 -13.23 0.18
C ASP A 438 15.18 -13.16 -0.32
N PRO A 439 14.30 -12.33 0.28
CA PRO A 439 12.93 -12.13 -0.20
C PRO A 439 12.81 -11.84 -1.70
N LEU A 440 13.82 -11.22 -2.32
CA LEU A 440 13.81 -10.89 -3.75
C LEU A 440 13.92 -12.13 -4.66
N GLU A 441 14.36 -13.28 -4.15
CA GLU A 441 14.41 -14.53 -4.92
C GLU A 441 13.01 -15.03 -5.34
N SER A 442 11.96 -14.66 -4.59
CA SER A 442 10.57 -14.99 -4.93
C SER A 442 9.81 -13.88 -5.64
N TYR A 443 10.53 -12.87 -6.17
CA TYR A 443 9.93 -11.82 -7.00
C TYR A 443 9.24 -12.44 -8.23
N ASN A 444 7.99 -12.08 -8.43
CA ASN A 444 7.19 -12.54 -9.56
C ASN A 444 7.33 -11.56 -10.74
N SER A 445 8.14 -11.92 -11.73
CA SER A 445 8.28 -11.14 -12.97
C SER A 445 7.00 -11.09 -13.81
N ALA A 446 6.08 -12.05 -13.62
CA ALA A 446 4.77 -12.08 -14.24
C ALA A 446 3.68 -11.40 -13.37
N SER A 447 4.06 -10.65 -12.34
CA SER A 447 3.13 -9.91 -11.45
C SER A 447 2.29 -8.84 -12.15
N ARG A 448 2.58 -8.54 -13.41
CA ARG A 448 1.80 -7.62 -14.24
C ARG A 448 1.66 -8.16 -15.67
N GLU A 449 0.43 -8.12 -16.17
CA GLU A 449 0.10 -8.30 -17.58
C GLU A 449 -0.52 -6.99 -18.11
N LEU A 450 -0.01 -6.47 -19.23
CA LEU A 450 -0.59 -5.33 -19.93
C LEU A 450 -1.34 -5.80 -21.18
N ILE A 451 -2.63 -5.46 -21.26
CA ILE A 451 -3.51 -5.78 -22.37
C ILE A 451 -3.82 -4.49 -23.14
N ALA A 452 -3.10 -4.25 -24.24
CA ALA A 452 -3.19 -2.98 -25.00
C ALA A 452 -4.40 -2.87 -25.95
N GLY A 453 -5.12 -3.97 -26.19
CA GLY A 453 -6.21 -4.05 -27.18
C GLY A 453 -7.61 -4.20 -26.58
N ALA A 454 -7.81 -3.77 -25.33
CA ALA A 454 -9.11 -3.88 -24.69
C ALA A 454 -10.14 -2.97 -25.36
N LYS A 455 -11.38 -3.44 -25.47
CA LYS A 455 -12.50 -2.74 -26.09
C LYS A 455 -13.52 -2.36 -25.02
N LEU A 456 -13.68 -1.07 -24.78
CA LEU A 456 -14.54 -0.51 -23.74
C LEU A 456 -15.85 0.02 -24.32
N GLU A 457 -16.95 -0.04 -23.57
CA GLU A 457 -18.16 0.71 -23.95
C GLU A 457 -17.91 2.23 -23.94
N PRO A 458 -18.63 3.04 -24.74
CA PRO A 458 -18.35 4.47 -24.91
C PRO A 458 -18.30 5.29 -23.62
N GLU A 459 -19.13 4.94 -22.63
CA GLU A 459 -19.24 5.70 -21.40
C GLU A 459 -17.94 5.67 -20.57
N LEU A 460 -17.09 4.66 -20.77
CA LEU A 460 -15.79 4.55 -20.09
C LEU A 460 -14.78 5.61 -20.55
N ALA A 461 -14.96 6.23 -21.72
CA ALA A 461 -14.13 7.36 -22.14
C ALA A 461 -14.33 8.61 -21.26
N LYS A 462 -15.42 8.66 -20.47
CA LYS A 462 -15.75 9.76 -19.56
C LYS A 462 -15.36 9.49 -18.10
N THR A 463 -14.83 8.31 -17.80
CA THR A 463 -14.41 7.95 -16.45
C THR A 463 -13.27 8.86 -15.99
N ALA A 464 -13.44 9.50 -14.83
CA ALA A 464 -12.45 10.45 -14.34
C ALA A 464 -11.14 9.72 -13.96
N PRO A 465 -9.96 10.35 -14.12
CA PRO A 465 -8.72 9.77 -13.63
C PRO A 465 -8.80 9.48 -12.12
N GLY A 466 -8.40 8.27 -11.71
CA GLY A 466 -8.52 7.75 -10.35
C GLY A 466 -9.90 7.17 -9.98
N GLU A 467 -10.93 7.35 -10.81
CA GLU A 467 -12.25 6.75 -10.57
C GLU A 467 -12.20 5.23 -10.79
N VAL A 468 -12.88 4.51 -9.90
CA VAL A 468 -12.96 3.04 -9.93
C VAL A 468 -14.32 2.60 -10.44
N VAL A 469 -14.31 1.75 -11.47
CA VAL A 469 -15.50 1.18 -12.10
C VAL A 469 -15.44 -0.35 -12.06
N GLN A 470 -16.59 -1.01 -11.96
CA GLN A 470 -16.66 -2.46 -12.13
C GLN A 470 -16.77 -2.80 -13.62
N PHE A 471 -15.77 -3.47 -14.16
CA PHE A 471 -15.93 -4.16 -15.44
C PHE A 471 -16.72 -5.44 -15.19
N GLU A 472 -17.91 -5.52 -15.76
CA GLU A 472 -18.85 -6.61 -15.54
C GLU A 472 -18.16 -7.98 -15.75
N ARG A 473 -18.35 -8.89 -14.79
CA ARG A 473 -17.77 -10.26 -14.76
C ARG A 473 -16.24 -10.35 -14.63
N LEU A 474 -15.51 -9.24 -14.69
CA LEU A 474 -14.05 -9.24 -14.68
C LEU A 474 -13.48 -8.80 -13.32
N GLY A 475 -13.92 -7.65 -12.80
CA GLY A 475 -13.34 -7.06 -11.59
C GLY A 475 -13.62 -5.58 -11.46
N TYR A 476 -12.92 -4.94 -10.54
CA TYR A 476 -12.91 -3.49 -10.36
C TYR A 476 -11.63 -2.92 -10.94
N PHE A 477 -11.75 -1.77 -11.61
CA PHE A 477 -10.69 -1.17 -12.39
C PHE A 477 -10.63 0.34 -12.16
N ALA A 478 -9.46 0.85 -11.83
CA ALA A 478 -9.20 2.27 -11.65
C ALA A 478 -8.63 2.88 -12.93
N HIS A 479 -9.17 4.01 -13.39
CA HIS A 479 -8.53 4.77 -14.46
C HIS A 479 -7.23 5.39 -13.93
N ASP A 480 -6.10 5.16 -14.60
CA ASP A 480 -4.80 5.67 -14.16
C ASP A 480 -4.79 7.22 -14.12
N PRO A 481 -4.34 7.83 -13.02
CA PRO A 481 -4.24 9.29 -12.93
C PRO A 481 -3.24 9.92 -13.90
N GLY A 482 -2.20 9.18 -14.31
CA GLY A 482 -1.10 9.70 -15.13
C GLY A 482 -1.17 9.35 -16.62
N THR A 483 -1.93 8.31 -16.97
CA THR A 483 -1.94 7.71 -18.32
C THR A 483 -3.37 7.57 -18.81
N PRO A 484 -3.80 8.37 -19.80
CA PRO A 484 -5.14 8.29 -20.35
C PRO A 484 -5.47 6.89 -20.88
N MET A 485 -6.69 6.42 -20.61
CA MET A 485 -7.21 5.13 -21.09
C MET A 485 -6.39 3.90 -20.65
N LEU A 486 -5.59 4.05 -19.59
CA LEU A 486 -5.00 2.92 -18.87
C LEU A 486 -5.87 2.60 -17.65
N PHE A 487 -6.32 1.35 -17.53
CA PHE A 487 -7.09 0.90 -16.37
C PHE A 487 -6.33 -0.16 -15.58
N HIS A 488 -6.22 0.03 -14.26
CA HIS A 488 -5.58 -0.91 -13.34
C HIS A 488 -6.63 -1.80 -12.69
N ARG A 489 -6.51 -3.12 -12.78
CA ARG A 489 -7.42 -4.03 -12.06
C ARG A 489 -7.22 -3.91 -10.56
N THR A 490 -7.98 -3.07 -9.86
CA THR A 490 -7.96 -2.95 -8.39
C THR A 490 -8.06 -4.31 -7.71
N VAL A 491 -9.16 -5.05 -7.95
CA VAL A 491 -9.38 -6.40 -7.40
C VAL A 491 -10.32 -7.19 -8.30
N GLY A 492 -10.18 -8.52 -8.35
CA GLY A 492 -11.09 -9.42 -9.05
C GLY A 492 -12.45 -9.59 -8.34
N LEU A 493 -13.45 -10.13 -9.05
CA LEU A 493 -14.79 -10.36 -8.48
C LEU A 493 -14.88 -11.55 -7.53
N ARG A 494 -14.02 -12.56 -7.70
CA ARG A 494 -14.06 -13.75 -6.85
C ARG A 494 -13.50 -13.43 -5.48
N ASP A 495 -14.23 -13.87 -4.46
CA ASP A 495 -13.75 -13.77 -3.09
C ASP A 495 -12.87 -14.95 -2.71
N GLU A 496 -11.56 -14.77 -2.91
CA GLU A 496 -10.55 -15.76 -2.56
C GLU A 496 -10.51 -16.02 -1.06
N TRP A 497 -10.76 -15.01 -0.23
CA TRP A 497 -10.82 -15.14 1.22
C TRP A 497 -11.96 -16.06 1.67
N ALA A 498 -13.16 -15.85 1.14
CA ALA A 498 -14.30 -16.74 1.42
C ALA A 498 -14.02 -18.20 1.01
N ASN A 499 -13.25 -18.41 -0.07
CA ASN A 499 -12.84 -19.74 -0.49
C ASN A 499 -11.79 -20.35 0.45
N ILE A 500 -10.82 -19.56 0.94
CA ILE A 500 -9.84 -19.99 1.94
C ILE A 500 -10.55 -20.39 3.24
N GLN A 501 -11.50 -19.59 3.72
CA GLN A 501 -12.29 -19.90 4.91
C GLN A 501 -13.07 -21.22 4.76
N LYS A 502 -13.74 -21.44 3.62
CA LYS A 502 -14.46 -22.70 3.33
C LYS A 502 -13.52 -23.91 3.33
N ARG A 503 -12.33 -23.78 2.76
CA ARG A 503 -11.32 -24.86 2.77
C ARG A 503 -10.83 -25.17 4.18
N ARG A 504 -10.57 -24.14 5.00
CA ARG A 504 -10.17 -24.30 6.40
C ARG A 504 -11.26 -25.00 7.24
N GLN A 505 -12.52 -24.67 7.01
CA GLN A 505 -13.66 -25.33 7.68
C GLN A 505 -13.91 -26.76 7.23
N GLN A 506 -13.50 -27.14 6.00
CA GLN A 506 -13.63 -28.50 5.47
C GLN A 506 -12.43 -29.41 5.78
N GLY A 507 -11.28 -28.81 6.14
CA GLY A 507 -10.07 -29.53 6.56
C GLY A 507 -9.85 -29.59 8.08
N SER A 508 -10.70 -28.90 8.84
CA SER A 508 -10.93 -29.10 10.28
C SER A 508 -12.02 -30.15 10.48
#